data_AF-A0A483AB70-F1
#
_entry.id   AF-A0A483AB70-F1
#
_cell.length_a   1.000
_cell.length_b   1.000
_cell.length_c   1.000
_cell.angle_alpha   90.00
_cell.angle_beta   90.00
_cell.angle_gamma   90.00
#
_symmetry.space_group_name_H-M   'P 1'
#
loop_
_entity.id
_entity.type
_entity.pdbx_description
1 polymer ?
#
loop_
_entity_poly.entity_id
_entity_poly.type
_entity_poly.pdbx_seq_one_letter_code
_entity_poly.pdbx_strand_id
1 'polypeptide(L)' 'MISKKIHLSEIINLENTEKDLHSVINDFNEVTYEKIIQQVKTLDDFDKYILKYFFEGISTS' A
#
# COMPACT_ATOMS: atom_id res chain seq x y z
N MET A 1 -0.29 10.54 -7.07
CA MET A 1 0.20 9.15 -7.23
C MET A 1 -0.11 8.39 -5.96
N ILE A 2 -0.65 7.18 -6.08
CA ILE A 2 -1.10 6.34 -4.95
C ILE A 2 0.04 6.06 -3.97
N SER A 3 1.20 5.63 -4.48
CA SER A 3 2.40 5.35 -3.66
C SER A 3 2.80 6.53 -2.78
N LYS A 4 2.82 7.76 -3.32
CA LYS A 4 3.11 8.97 -2.56
C LYS A 4 2.09 9.22 -1.44
N LYS A 5 0.79 8.99 -1.70
CA LYS A 5 -0.27 9.15 -0.68
C LYS A 5 -0.05 8.17 0.49
N ILE A 6 0.34 6.93 0.19
CA ILE A 6 0.64 5.89 1.20
C ILE A 6 1.92 6.23 1.96
N HIS A 7 3.00 6.64 1.29
CA HIS A 7 4.23 7.03 1.97
C HIS A 7 4.03 8.20 2.94
N LEU A 8 3.32 9.25 2.50
CA LEU A 8 3.00 10.42 3.35
C LEU A 8 2.08 10.11 4.53
N SER A 9 1.45 8.93 4.55
CA SER A 9 0.66 8.48 5.71
C SER A 9 1.50 7.77 6.78
N GLU A 10 2.81 7.58 6.53
CA GLU A 10 3.77 6.91 7.41
C GLU A 10 3.45 5.43 7.71
N ILE A 11 2.48 4.84 7.00
CA ILE A 11 2.10 3.42 7.17
C ILE A 11 3.13 2.49 6.54
N ILE A 12 3.68 2.86 5.37
CA ILE A 12 4.71 2.09 4.66
C ILE A 12 5.79 3.06 4.17
N ASN A 13 7.04 2.83 4.57
CA ASN A 13 8.17 3.61 4.09
C ASN A 13 8.64 3.11 2.71
N LEU A 14 8.03 3.63 1.65
CA LEU A 14 8.38 3.33 0.25
C LEU A 14 9.67 4.01 -0.26
N GLU A 15 10.32 4.85 0.55
CA GLU A 15 11.59 5.50 0.20
C GLU A 15 12.79 4.80 0.87
N ASN A 16 12.56 3.70 1.60
CA ASN A 16 13.63 2.92 2.20
C ASN A 16 14.41 2.14 1.12
N THR A 17 15.60 2.61 0.79
CA THR A 17 16.49 1.99 -0.20
C THR A 17 17.14 0.69 0.26
N GLU A 18 17.00 0.32 1.53
CA GLU A 18 17.49 -0.96 2.07
C GLU A 18 16.47 -2.09 1.89
N LYS A 19 15.20 -1.78 1.62
CA LYS A 19 14.16 -2.80 1.38
C LYS A 19 14.15 -3.22 -0.07
N ASP A 20 14.15 -4.54 -0.29
CA ASP A 20 13.90 -5.13 -1.59
C ASP A 20 12.39 -5.19 -1.91
N LEU A 21 12.07 -5.56 -3.15
CA LEU A 21 10.69 -5.65 -3.62
C LEU A 21 9.84 -6.62 -2.77
N HIS A 22 10.39 -7.77 -2.41
CA HIS A 22 9.67 -8.78 -1.63
C HIS A 22 9.35 -8.29 -0.21
N SER A 23 10.29 -7.57 0.41
CA SER A 23 10.08 -6.95 1.72
C SER A 23 8.99 -5.90 1.66
N VAL A 24 8.94 -5.08 0.61
CA VAL A 24 7.86 -4.09 0.42
C VAL A 24 6.51 -4.78 0.21
N ILE A 25 6.44 -5.86 -0.58
CA ILE A 25 5.21 -6.65 -0.75
C ILE A 25 4.75 -7.23 0.60
N ASN A 26 5.67 -7.72 1.43
CA ASN A 26 5.33 -8.21 2.78
C ASN A 26 4.78 -7.09 3.66
N ASP A 27 5.36 -5.88 3.64
CA ASP A 27 4.81 -4.72 4.36
C ASP A 27 3.35 -4.45 3.94
N PHE A 28 3.06 -4.51 2.63
CA PHE A 28 1.69 -4.35 2.13
C PHE A 28 0.76 -5.44 2.67
N ASN A 29 1.18 -6.71 2.61
CA ASN A 29 0.39 -7.84 3.13
C ASN A 29 0.17 -7.78 4.65
N GLU A 30 1.14 -7.29 5.42
CA GLU A 30 1.01 -7.09 6.87
C GLU A 30 0.06 -5.94 7.22
N VAL A 31 0.07 -4.86 6.44
CA VAL A 31 -0.82 -3.71 6.65
C VAL A 31 -2.25 -4.04 6.21
N THR A 32 -2.42 -4.74 5.10
CA THR A 32 -3.70 -5.02 4.41
C THR A 32 -4.35 -3.82 3.72
N TYR A 33 -5.18 -4.11 2.72
CA TYR A 33 -5.95 -3.12 1.97
C TYR A 33 -6.87 -2.29 2.89
N GLU A 34 -7.59 -2.95 3.80
CA GLU A 34 -8.58 -2.32 4.68
C GLU A 34 -7.93 -1.27 5.57
N LYS A 35 -6.74 -1.56 6.11
CA LYS A 35 -6.02 -0.64 6.98
C LYS A 35 -5.52 0.58 6.21
N ILE A 36 -5.04 0.38 4.97
CA ILE A 36 -4.62 1.48 4.10
C ILE A 36 -5.79 2.43 3.81
N ILE A 37 -6.95 1.93 3.38
CA ILE A 37 -8.09 2.81 3.06
C ILE A 37 -8.67 3.50 4.30
N GLN A 38 -8.52 2.90 5.48
CA GLN A 38 -8.95 3.51 6.75
C GLN A 38 -8.02 4.64 7.18
N GLN A 39 -6.71 4.52 6.97
CA GLN A 39 -5.72 5.45 7.49
C GLN A 39 -5.30 6.52 6.47
N VAL A 40 -5.21 6.19 5.18
CA VAL A 40 -4.83 7.13 4.12
C VAL A 40 -6.05 7.90 3.62
N LYS A 41 -6.46 8.93 4.36
CA LYS A 41 -7.67 9.74 4.07
C LYS A 41 -7.65 10.48 2.73
N THR A 42 -6.48 10.61 2.10
CA THR A 42 -6.30 11.31 0.81
C THR A 42 -6.57 10.41 -0.40
N LEU A 43 -6.83 9.10 -0.19
CA LEU A 43 -7.23 8.19 -1.26
C LEU A 43 -8.65 8.50 -1.72
N ASP A 44 -8.80 8.78 -3.01
CA ASP A 44 -10.10 8.88 -3.66
C ASP A 44 -10.60 7.49 -4.10
N ASP A 45 -11.80 7.43 -4.69
CA ASP A 45 -12.41 6.15 -5.04
C ASP A 45 -11.68 5.44 -6.18
N PHE A 46 -11.01 6.18 -7.06
CA PHE A 46 -10.17 5.59 -8.10
C PHE A 46 -8.90 4.97 -7.50
N ASP A 47 -8.24 5.66 -6.56
CA ASP A 47 -7.09 5.11 -5.87
C ASP A 47 -7.45 3.81 -5.12
N LYS A 48 -8.60 3.79 -4.42
CA LYS A 48 -9.09 2.59 -3.71
C LYS A 48 -9.34 1.43 -4.67
N TYR A 49 -9.94 1.70 -5.84
CA TYR A 49 -10.15 0.68 -6.86
C TYR A 49 -8.84 0.06 -7.35
N ILE A 50 -7.85 0.89 -7.69
CA ILE A 50 -6.53 0.43 -8.12
C ILE A 50 -5.82 -0.34 -6.99
N LEU A 51 -5.89 0.15 -5.76
CA LEU A 51 -5.31 -0.54 -4.61
C LEU A 51 -5.94 -1.91 -4.37
N LYS A 52 -7.27 -2.02 -4.49
CA LYS A 52 -7.94 -3.31 -4.37
C LYS A 52 -7.40 -4.32 -5.39
N TYR A 53 -7.29 -3.90 -6.65
CA TYR A 53 -6.73 -4.76 -7.70
C TYR A 53 -5.26 -5.12 -7.45
N PHE A 54 -4.46 -4.17 -6.96
CA PHE A 54 -3.07 -4.43 -6.56
C PHE A 54 -3.00 -5.50 -5.46
N PHE A 55 -3.81 -5.38 -4.41
CA PHE A 55 -3.87 -6.33 -3.31
C PHE A 55 -4.34 -7.72 -3.75
N GLU A 56 -5.31 -7.82 -4.66
CA GLU A 56 -5.72 -9.09 -5.28
C GLU A 56 -4.56 -9.74 -6.08
N GLY A 57 -3.65 -8.93 -6.64
CA GLY A 57 -2.51 -9.42 -7.41
C GLY A 57 -1.30 -9.82 -6.55
N ILE A 58 -1.13 -9.24 -5.37
CA ILE A 58 0.00 -9.55 -4.45
C ILE A 58 -0.39 -10.46 -3.29
N SER A 59 -1.69 -10.64 -3.03
CA SER A 59 -2.19 -11.55 -2.01
C SER A 59 -1.69 -12.96 -2.34
N THR A 60 -0.76 -13.43 -1.52
CA THR A 60 -0.18 -14.76 -1.64
C THR A 60 -1.20 -15.73 -1.03
N SER A 61 -1.69 -16.69 -1.83
CA SER A 61 -2.46 -17.84 -1.32
C SER A 61 -1.67 -18.64 -0.29
#